data_AF-A0A7J7MTG4-F1
#
_entry.id   AF-A0A7J7MTG4-F1
#
_cell.length_a   1.000
_cell.length_b   1.000
_cell.length_c   1.000
_cell.angle_alpha   90.00
_cell.angle_beta   90.00
_cell.angle_gamma   90.00
#
_symmetry.space_group_name_H-M   'P 1'
#
loop_
_entity.id
_entity.type
_entity.pdbx_description
1 polymer ?
#
loop_
_entity_poly.entity_id
_entity_poly.type
_entity_poly.pdbx_seq_one_letter_code
_entity_poly.pdbx_strand_id
1 'polypeptide(L)'
;MIVVWGKPRQPPLGSKEWSAFLDVEGRVMDSKALRKRIFYGGVEQSQRKEVWKFLLGYHDYDSTYAEREYLTSIRQSEYKTLKSQWESISPAQAKRFSKFKERKGLIEKDVVRTDRSFDFYDGDDNPNVMLLRDILLTYSFYNFDLGYCQGMSDYLSPILFVMKDESETFWCFVALMERLGPNFNRDQNGMHSQLFALSKLVELLDSPLHNYFKQNDCLNYFFCFRWVLIQFKREFEYEKTMCLWEALWTHYLSEHLHLYVSVAILKRHCNKIIGEEMDFDTLLKFINELSGQIDLDSTLREAEALCICAGENGEACIPPGTPPSLPIETDLLYPQQDD
;
A
#
# COMPACT_ATOMS: atom_id res chain seq x y z
N MET A 1 -18.00 9.06 25.61
CA MET A 1 -16.98 10.10 25.86
C MET A 1 -15.85 9.89 24.88
N ILE A 2 -15.70 10.77 23.89
CA ILE A 2 -14.60 10.70 22.90
C ILE A 2 -13.36 11.24 23.60
N VAL A 3 -12.55 10.35 24.16
CA VAL A 3 -11.25 10.74 24.70
C VAL A 3 -10.29 10.76 23.53
N VAL A 4 -9.91 11.96 23.09
CA VAL A 4 -8.99 12.15 21.95
C VAL A 4 -7.57 11.82 22.42
N TRP A 5 -7.17 10.57 22.27
CA TRP A 5 -5.84 10.08 22.66
C TRP A 5 -4.77 10.20 21.57
N GLY A 6 -5.14 10.58 20.33
CA GLY A 6 -4.18 10.76 19.23
C GLY A 6 -3.49 12.13 19.27
N LYS A 7 -2.17 12.16 19.04
CA LYS A 7 -1.41 13.42 19.04
C LYS A 7 -1.79 14.27 17.84
N PRO A 8 -1.79 15.62 17.95
CA PRO A 8 -1.98 16.45 16.78
C PRO A 8 -0.89 16.17 15.75
N ARG A 9 -1.26 16.21 14.47
CA ARG A 9 -0.31 16.09 13.36
C ARG A 9 0.69 17.24 13.41
N GLN A 10 1.94 16.93 13.12
CA GLN A 10 3.05 17.89 13.05
C GLN A 10 3.21 18.39 11.62
N PRO A 11 3.92 19.50 11.39
CA PRO A 11 4.34 19.89 10.04
C PRO A 11 5.13 18.77 9.34
N PRO A 12 5.10 18.71 8.00
CA PRO A 12 5.85 17.71 7.24
C PRO A 12 7.35 17.79 7.48
N LEU A 13 8.03 16.65 7.37
CA LEU A 13 9.49 16.56 7.42
C LEU A 13 10.08 17.33 6.23
N GLY A 14 10.75 18.46 6.52
CA GLY A 14 11.39 19.31 5.52
C GLY A 14 12.88 19.00 5.32
N SER A 15 13.47 19.59 4.29
CA SER A 15 14.86 19.30 3.88
C SER A 15 15.93 19.48 4.98
N LYS A 16 15.83 20.53 5.79
CA LYS A 16 16.78 20.78 6.89
C LYS A 16 16.72 19.69 7.95
N GLU A 17 15.51 19.25 8.29
CA GLU A 17 15.31 18.21 9.29
C GLU A 17 15.71 16.84 8.75
N TRP A 18 15.37 16.54 7.49
CA TRP A 18 15.85 15.34 6.79
C TRP A 18 17.38 15.23 6.84
N SER A 19 18.09 16.31 6.50
CA SER A 19 19.55 16.34 6.52
C SER A 19 20.14 16.08 7.92
N ALA A 20 19.41 16.43 8.99
CA ALA A 20 19.85 16.18 10.36
C ALA A 20 19.71 14.71 10.79
N PHE A 21 18.94 13.88 10.06
CA PHE A 21 18.87 12.44 10.28
C PHE A 21 20.02 11.68 9.60
N LEU A 22 20.81 12.33 8.75
CA LEU A 22 21.89 11.72 7.98
C LEU A 22 23.25 12.00 8.59
N ASP A 23 24.15 11.02 8.55
CA ASP A 23 25.57 11.26 8.81
C ASP A 23 26.31 11.81 7.58
N VAL A 24 27.63 12.00 7.73
CA VAL A 24 28.51 12.51 6.67
C VAL A 24 28.63 11.59 5.46
N GLU A 25 28.31 10.30 5.61
CA GLU A 25 28.30 9.31 4.53
C GLU A 25 26.88 9.06 3.98
N GLY A 26 25.86 9.71 4.56
CA GLY A 26 24.46 9.63 4.15
C GLY A 26 23.68 8.49 4.78
N ARG A 27 24.18 7.84 5.84
CA ARG A 27 23.44 6.81 6.57
C ARG A 27 22.40 7.46 7.48
N VAL A 28 21.25 6.81 7.66
CA VAL A 28 20.22 7.26 8.60
C VAL A 28 20.62 6.87 10.03
N MET A 29 20.91 7.86 10.85
CA MET A 29 21.45 7.66 12.20
C MET A 29 20.47 7.03 13.20
N ASP A 30 19.17 7.37 13.08
CA ASP A 30 18.10 6.79 13.90
C ASP A 30 16.85 6.56 13.06
N SER A 31 16.76 5.36 12.48
CA SER A 31 15.62 4.97 11.64
C SER A 31 14.31 4.87 12.43
N LYS A 32 14.34 4.61 13.74
CA LYS A 32 13.14 4.55 14.58
C LYS A 32 12.60 5.96 14.82
N ALA A 33 13.47 6.91 15.16
CA ALA A 33 13.09 8.31 15.33
C ALA A 33 12.60 8.93 14.02
N LEU A 34 13.25 8.63 12.89
CA LEU A 34 12.82 9.08 11.57
C LEU A 34 11.41 8.56 11.23
N ARG A 35 11.17 7.25 11.36
CA ARG A 35 9.85 6.64 11.08
C ARG A 35 8.77 7.22 11.99
N LYS A 36 9.06 7.41 13.28
CA LYS A 36 8.17 8.12 14.20
C LYS A 36 7.87 9.55 13.75
N ARG A 37 8.88 10.29 13.29
CA ARG A 37 8.73 11.68 12.84
C ARG A 37 7.87 11.79 11.59
N ILE A 38 8.06 10.87 10.64
CA ILE A 38 7.25 10.76 9.42
C ILE A 38 5.81 10.37 9.77
N PHE A 39 5.61 9.39 10.66
CA PHE A 39 4.27 9.01 11.11
C PHE A 39 3.46 10.20 11.64
N TYR A 40 4.07 11.09 12.44
CA TYR A 40 3.37 12.23 13.02
C TYR A 40 3.21 13.45 12.10
N GLY A 41 4.08 13.64 11.10
CA GLY A 41 4.02 14.85 10.26
C GLY A 41 3.92 14.63 8.75
N GLY A 42 4.15 13.42 8.24
CA GLY A 42 4.34 13.15 6.81
C GLY A 42 5.64 13.75 6.29
N VAL A 43 5.77 13.79 4.96
CA VAL A 43 6.97 14.24 4.25
C VAL A 43 6.62 15.42 3.35
N GLU A 44 7.49 16.43 3.31
CA GLU A 44 7.33 17.55 2.38
C GLU A 44 7.50 17.07 0.94
N GLN A 45 6.71 17.58 -0.01
CA GLN A 45 6.77 17.19 -1.43
C GLN A 45 8.19 17.20 -2.01
N SER A 46 9.04 18.14 -1.59
CA SER A 46 10.42 18.26 -2.03
C SER A 46 11.32 17.08 -1.59
N GLN A 47 10.97 16.44 -0.48
CA GLN A 47 11.76 15.35 0.14
C GLN A 47 11.18 13.97 -0.15
N ARG A 48 9.95 13.87 -0.66
CA ARG A 48 9.29 12.58 -0.94
C ARG A 48 10.15 11.62 -1.76
N LYS A 49 10.77 12.11 -2.84
CA LYS A 49 11.61 11.28 -3.72
C LYS A 49 12.71 10.55 -2.96
N GLU A 50 13.40 11.23 -2.05
CA GLU A 50 14.49 10.65 -1.28
C GLU A 50 13.97 9.81 -0.11
N VAL A 51 13.00 10.30 0.65
CA VAL A 51 12.47 9.61 1.84
C VAL A 51 11.70 8.35 1.47
N TRP A 52 10.91 8.37 0.38
CA TRP A 52 10.13 7.20 -0.04
C TRP A 52 11.01 6.03 -0.45
N LYS A 53 12.21 6.28 -0.97
CA LYS A 53 13.17 5.21 -1.26
C LYS A 53 13.51 4.40 0.00
N PHE A 54 13.57 5.02 1.18
CA PHE A 54 13.77 4.30 2.44
C PHE A 54 12.48 3.64 2.96
N LEU A 55 11.33 4.34 2.92
CA LEU A 55 10.05 3.80 3.39
C LEU A 55 9.58 2.58 2.57
N LEU A 56 9.90 2.56 1.28
CA LEU A 56 9.55 1.48 0.36
C LEU A 56 10.59 0.37 0.31
N GLY A 57 11.75 0.52 0.97
CA GLY A 57 12.81 -0.50 0.97
C GLY A 57 13.69 -0.50 -0.29
N TYR A 58 13.65 0.57 -1.10
CA TYR A 58 14.63 0.75 -2.17
C TYR A 58 16.03 1.02 -1.60
N HIS A 59 16.13 1.78 -0.52
CA HIS A 59 17.39 1.99 0.20
C HIS A 59 17.31 1.46 1.62
N ASP A 60 18.35 0.74 2.03
CA ASP A 60 18.54 0.39 3.43
C ASP A 60 18.92 1.64 4.24
N TYR A 61 18.44 1.71 5.47
CA TYR A 61 18.64 2.87 6.34
C TYR A 61 20.11 3.10 6.69
N ASP A 62 20.92 2.04 6.77
CA ASP A 62 22.35 2.08 7.08
C ASP A 62 23.27 2.21 5.85
N SER A 63 22.68 2.24 4.64
CA SER A 63 23.44 2.43 3.40
C SER A 63 24.08 3.82 3.30
N THR A 64 25.25 3.88 2.69
CA THR A 64 25.98 5.12 2.36
C THR A 64 25.56 5.68 1.00
N TYR A 65 25.91 6.93 0.71
CA TYR A 65 25.72 7.52 -0.63
C TYR A 65 26.38 6.68 -1.74
N ALA A 66 27.59 6.19 -1.50
CA ALA A 66 28.35 5.42 -2.49
C ALA A 66 27.70 4.06 -2.78
N GLU A 67 27.23 3.35 -1.75
CA GLU A 67 26.50 2.08 -1.92
C GLU A 67 25.19 2.30 -2.67
N ARG A 68 24.45 3.37 -2.34
CA ARG A 68 23.20 3.71 -3.05
C ARG A 68 23.43 4.04 -4.52
N GLU A 69 24.47 4.79 -4.87
CA GLU A 69 24.82 5.08 -6.26
C GLU A 69 25.17 3.81 -7.05
N TYR A 70 25.95 2.93 -6.43
CA TYR A 70 26.30 1.63 -7.01
C TYR A 70 25.05 0.76 -7.24
N LEU A 71 24.21 0.59 -6.23
CA LEU A 71 22.98 -0.22 -6.33
C LEU A 71 21.99 0.35 -7.34
N THR A 72 21.85 1.68 -7.42
CA THR A 72 21.02 2.33 -8.44
C THR A 72 21.48 1.97 -9.85
N SER A 73 22.80 1.95 -10.09
CA SER A 73 23.38 1.59 -11.38
C SER A 73 23.12 0.13 -11.75
N ILE A 74 23.26 -0.79 -10.79
CA ILE A 74 22.94 -2.22 -10.98
C ILE A 74 21.46 -2.40 -11.31
N ARG A 75 20.58 -1.83 -10.49
CA ARG A 75 19.12 -1.89 -10.67
C ARG A 75 18.65 -1.31 -11.99
N GLN A 76 19.30 -0.25 -12.49
CA GLN A 76 18.99 0.31 -13.80
C GLN A 76 19.34 -0.66 -14.93
N SER A 77 20.46 -1.38 -14.82
CA SER A 77 20.84 -2.41 -15.78
C SER A 77 19.86 -3.59 -15.75
N GLU A 78 19.54 -4.08 -14.55
CA GLU A 78 18.59 -5.19 -14.36
C GLU A 78 17.19 -4.86 -14.89
N TYR A 79 16.70 -3.64 -14.60
CA TYR A 79 15.43 -3.16 -15.11
C TYR A 79 15.39 -3.18 -16.64
N LYS A 80 16.46 -2.68 -17.31
CA LYS A 80 16.57 -2.70 -18.77
C LYS A 80 16.56 -4.13 -19.31
N THR A 81 17.27 -5.05 -18.65
CA THR A 81 17.25 -6.48 -19.01
C THR A 81 15.84 -7.05 -18.91
N LEU A 82 15.12 -6.83 -17.80
CA LEU A 82 13.75 -7.28 -17.61
C LEU A 82 12.79 -6.70 -18.67
N LYS A 83 12.88 -5.39 -18.92
CA LYS A 83 12.05 -4.70 -19.91
C LYS A 83 12.25 -5.28 -21.31
N SER A 84 13.51 -5.53 -21.68
CA SER A 84 13.84 -6.11 -22.99
C SER A 84 13.22 -7.48 -23.25
N GLN A 85 12.91 -8.25 -22.20
CA GLN A 85 12.29 -9.58 -22.34
C GLN A 85 10.93 -9.48 -23.03
N TRP A 86 10.06 -8.55 -22.60
CA TRP A 86 8.74 -8.42 -23.17
C TRP A 86 8.73 -7.55 -24.43
N GLU A 87 9.64 -6.57 -24.54
CA GLU A 87 9.80 -5.76 -25.75
C GLU A 87 10.26 -6.59 -26.95
N SER A 88 11.07 -7.63 -26.72
CA SER A 88 11.56 -8.52 -27.77
C SER A 88 10.51 -9.51 -28.30
N ILE A 89 9.32 -9.57 -27.68
CA ILE A 89 8.26 -10.50 -28.10
C ILE A 89 7.66 -10.02 -29.43
N SER A 90 7.91 -10.80 -30.48
CA SER A 90 7.33 -10.54 -31.80
C SER A 90 5.80 -10.67 -31.82
N PRO A 91 5.11 -10.04 -32.78
CA PRO A 91 3.66 -10.21 -32.94
C PRO A 91 3.22 -11.67 -33.11
N ALA A 92 4.05 -12.51 -33.73
CA ALA A 92 3.77 -13.94 -33.90
C ALA A 92 3.88 -14.71 -32.57
N GLN A 93 4.86 -14.39 -31.73
CA GLN A 93 4.99 -14.96 -30.38
C GLN A 93 3.86 -14.47 -29.46
N ALA A 94 3.54 -13.17 -29.49
CA ALA A 94 2.47 -12.60 -28.67
C ALA A 94 1.10 -13.27 -28.93
N LYS A 95 0.80 -13.63 -30.18
CA LYS A 95 -0.41 -14.39 -30.55
C LYS A 95 -0.47 -15.79 -29.91
N ARG A 96 0.66 -16.38 -29.55
CA ARG A 96 0.79 -17.73 -28.97
C ARG A 96 1.14 -17.71 -27.48
N PHE A 97 1.21 -16.52 -26.88
CA PHE A 97 1.49 -16.33 -25.47
C PHE A 97 0.25 -15.76 -24.76
N SER A 98 -0.71 -16.63 -24.44
CA SER A 98 -2.01 -16.24 -23.86
C SER A 98 -1.87 -15.40 -22.59
N LYS A 99 -1.06 -15.87 -21.62
CA LYS A 99 -0.81 -15.15 -20.37
C LYS A 99 -0.30 -13.73 -20.59
N PHE A 100 0.68 -13.55 -21.50
CA PHE A 100 1.19 -12.22 -21.84
C PHE A 100 0.12 -11.34 -22.48
N LYS A 101 -0.60 -11.86 -23.47
CA LYS A 101 -1.68 -11.13 -24.15
C LYS A 101 -2.77 -10.68 -23.19
N GLU A 102 -3.20 -11.57 -22.29
CA GLU A 102 -4.22 -11.27 -21.27
C GLU A 102 -3.73 -10.19 -20.30
N ARG A 103 -2.54 -10.36 -19.73
CA ARG A 103 -1.93 -9.38 -18.80
C ARG A 103 -1.75 -8.01 -19.46
N LYS A 104 -1.18 -7.99 -20.66
CA LYS A 104 -1.01 -6.76 -21.44
C LYS A 104 -2.35 -6.06 -21.69
N GLY A 105 -3.38 -6.82 -22.09
CA GLY A 105 -4.70 -6.26 -22.31
C GLY A 105 -5.38 -5.73 -21.04
N LEU A 106 -5.14 -6.33 -19.87
CA LEU A 106 -5.62 -5.82 -18.58
C LEU A 106 -4.89 -4.53 -18.19
N ILE A 107 -3.55 -4.53 -18.29
CA ILE A 107 -2.72 -3.36 -17.98
C ILE A 107 -3.13 -2.18 -18.87
N GLU A 108 -3.21 -2.38 -20.19
CA GLU A 108 -3.59 -1.32 -21.14
C GLU A 108 -4.98 -0.74 -20.85
N LYS A 109 -5.94 -1.55 -20.40
CA LYS A 109 -7.27 -1.07 -19.97
C LYS A 109 -7.24 -0.29 -18.67
N ASP A 110 -6.37 -0.65 -17.74
CA ASP A 110 -6.34 -0.03 -16.42
C ASP A 110 -5.54 1.27 -16.39
N VAL A 111 -4.41 1.34 -17.11
CA VAL A 111 -3.59 2.57 -17.13
C VAL A 111 -4.30 3.74 -17.80
N VAL A 112 -5.09 3.52 -18.85
CA VAL A 112 -5.82 4.60 -19.57
C VAL A 112 -6.90 5.27 -18.73
N ARG A 113 -7.34 4.61 -17.65
CA ARG A 113 -8.34 5.13 -16.69
C ARG A 113 -7.74 5.46 -15.33
N THR A 114 -6.43 5.32 -15.14
CA THR A 114 -5.76 5.59 -13.86
C THR A 114 -5.49 7.08 -13.72
N ASP A 115 -6.07 7.70 -12.67
CA ASP A 115 -5.80 9.07 -12.22
C ASP A 115 -5.81 10.17 -13.30
N ARG A 116 -6.65 10.02 -14.32
CA ARG A 116 -6.73 10.94 -15.47
C ARG A 116 -7.21 12.36 -15.11
N SER A 117 -7.80 12.55 -13.93
CA SER A 117 -8.13 13.87 -13.40
C SER A 117 -6.94 14.58 -12.75
N PHE A 118 -5.78 13.94 -12.67
CA PHE A 118 -4.56 14.51 -12.11
C PHE A 118 -3.63 14.94 -13.23
N ASP A 119 -3.18 16.20 -13.22
CA ASP A 119 -2.42 16.84 -14.31
C ASP A 119 -1.23 16.02 -14.81
N PHE A 120 -0.56 15.28 -13.92
CA PHE A 120 0.58 14.44 -14.28
C PHE A 120 0.20 13.33 -15.30
N TYR A 121 -1.04 12.85 -15.27
CA TYR A 121 -1.58 11.82 -16.15
C TYR A 121 -2.64 12.34 -17.11
N ASP A 122 -2.95 13.63 -17.14
CA ASP A 122 -3.97 14.20 -18.02
C ASP A 122 -3.48 14.32 -19.48
N GLY A 123 -4.41 14.39 -20.43
CA GLY A 123 -4.15 14.58 -21.85
C GLY A 123 -3.95 13.28 -22.63
N ASP A 124 -4.34 13.32 -23.91
CA ASP A 124 -4.17 12.21 -24.84
C ASP A 124 -2.67 11.91 -25.07
N ASP A 125 -2.34 10.64 -25.28
CA ASP A 125 -0.97 10.16 -25.50
C ASP A 125 0.04 10.59 -24.41
N ASN A 126 -0.42 10.75 -23.17
CA ASN A 126 0.43 11.18 -22.05
C ASN A 126 1.57 10.16 -21.81
N PRO A 127 2.85 10.61 -21.81
CA PRO A 127 4.01 9.73 -21.66
C PRO A 127 4.07 9.03 -20.30
N ASN A 128 3.54 9.63 -19.23
CA ASN A 128 3.51 9.02 -17.91
C ASN A 128 2.52 7.84 -17.85
N VAL A 129 1.42 7.87 -18.61
CA VAL A 129 0.53 6.71 -18.76
C VAL A 129 1.24 5.57 -19.49
N MET A 130 2.10 5.89 -20.46
CA MET A 130 2.93 4.90 -21.15
C MET A 130 4.00 4.32 -20.21
N LEU A 131 4.59 5.12 -19.33
CA LEU A 131 5.50 4.64 -18.28
C LEU A 131 4.78 3.72 -17.29
N LEU A 132 3.55 4.05 -16.85
CA LEU A 132 2.76 3.13 -16.01
C LEU A 132 2.59 1.76 -16.68
N ARG A 133 2.24 1.76 -17.98
CA ARG A 133 2.10 0.53 -18.76
C ARG A 133 3.40 -0.27 -18.79
N ASP A 134 4.50 0.38 -19.13
CA ASP A 134 5.80 -0.28 -19.31
C ASP A 134 6.33 -0.86 -18.00
N ILE A 135 6.18 -0.14 -16.89
CA ILE A 135 6.58 -0.62 -15.57
C ILE A 135 5.72 -1.82 -15.14
N LEU A 136 4.39 -1.78 -15.31
CA LEU A 136 3.52 -2.91 -14.98
C LEU A 136 3.78 -4.13 -15.86
N LEU A 137 4.05 -3.93 -17.16
CA LEU A 137 4.45 -5.00 -18.06
C LEU A 137 5.78 -5.61 -17.61
N THR A 138 6.76 -4.78 -17.27
CA THR A 138 8.05 -5.24 -16.77
C THR A 138 7.90 -6.01 -15.44
N TYR A 139 7.04 -5.53 -14.53
CA TYR A 139 6.72 -6.24 -13.29
C TYR A 139 6.09 -7.61 -13.56
N SER A 140 5.22 -7.71 -14.57
CA SER A 140 4.61 -8.98 -14.93
C SER A 140 5.59 -10.03 -15.46
N PHE A 141 6.79 -9.61 -15.86
CA PHE A 141 7.92 -10.49 -16.23
C PHE A 141 8.86 -10.74 -15.05
N TYR A 142 8.99 -9.78 -14.14
CA TYR A 142 9.72 -9.97 -12.88
C TYR A 142 9.04 -11.01 -11.98
N ASN A 143 7.75 -10.83 -11.69
CA ASN A 143 6.94 -11.79 -10.95
C ASN A 143 5.93 -12.42 -11.90
N PHE A 144 6.36 -13.46 -12.60
CA PHE A 144 5.54 -14.11 -13.62
C PHE A 144 4.36 -14.91 -13.05
N ASP A 145 4.38 -15.25 -11.76
CA ASP A 145 3.28 -15.99 -11.13
C ASP A 145 2.14 -15.04 -10.76
N LEU A 146 2.44 -13.94 -10.07
CA LEU A 146 1.47 -12.89 -9.78
C LEU A 146 1.02 -12.17 -11.07
N GLY A 147 1.99 -11.72 -11.87
CA GLY A 147 1.74 -10.96 -13.08
C GLY A 147 1.14 -9.59 -12.79
N TYR A 148 -0.11 -9.40 -13.20
CA TYR A 148 -0.87 -8.17 -12.99
C TYR A 148 -2.29 -8.49 -12.51
N CYS A 149 -2.73 -7.73 -11.52
CA CYS A 149 -4.09 -7.74 -11.00
C CYS A 149 -4.60 -6.29 -10.90
N GLN A 150 -5.89 -6.11 -11.14
CA GLN A 150 -6.53 -4.80 -11.07
C GLN A 150 -6.34 -4.18 -9.68
N GLY A 151 -5.96 -2.89 -9.65
CA GLY A 151 -5.59 -2.17 -8.44
C GLY A 151 -4.08 -2.03 -8.23
N MET A 152 -3.25 -2.79 -8.94
CA MET A 152 -1.79 -2.57 -8.91
C MET A 152 -1.37 -1.23 -9.53
N SER A 153 -2.08 -0.75 -10.56
CA SER A 153 -1.81 0.58 -11.15
C SER A 153 -2.11 1.73 -10.17
N ASP A 154 -3.05 1.52 -9.24
CA ASP A 154 -3.41 2.49 -8.22
C ASP A 154 -2.26 2.75 -7.23
N TYR A 155 -1.46 1.73 -6.92
CA TYR A 155 -0.21 1.88 -6.15
C TYR A 155 0.92 2.50 -6.97
N LEU A 156 1.09 2.04 -8.21
CA LEU A 156 2.18 2.49 -9.05
C LEU A 156 2.08 4.00 -9.36
N SER A 157 0.87 4.51 -9.52
CA SER A 157 0.60 5.90 -9.92
C SER A 157 1.27 6.94 -8.99
N PRO A 158 1.06 6.95 -7.66
CA PRO A 158 1.78 7.88 -6.78
C PRO A 158 3.28 7.66 -6.72
N ILE A 159 3.75 6.40 -6.83
CA ILE A 159 5.19 6.11 -6.83
C ILE A 159 5.86 6.72 -8.06
N LEU A 160 5.28 6.57 -9.25
CA LEU A 160 5.83 7.16 -10.48
C LEU A 160 5.85 8.69 -10.41
N PHE A 161 4.77 9.28 -9.89
CA PHE A 161 4.69 10.74 -9.70
C PHE A 161 5.82 11.27 -8.79
N VAL A 162 6.14 10.55 -7.72
CA VAL A 162 7.18 10.94 -6.77
C VAL A 162 8.58 10.69 -7.32
N MET A 163 8.83 9.50 -7.89
CA MET A 163 10.17 9.11 -8.34
C MET A 163 10.58 9.79 -9.64
N LYS A 164 9.65 9.93 -10.60
CA LYS A 164 9.87 10.49 -11.93
C LYS A 164 11.02 9.84 -12.72
N ASP A 165 11.39 8.62 -12.32
CA ASP A 165 12.36 7.77 -12.99
C ASP A 165 11.78 6.37 -13.11
N GLU A 166 11.83 5.79 -14.30
CA GLU A 166 11.16 4.52 -14.61
C GLU A 166 11.72 3.34 -13.79
N SER A 167 13.05 3.27 -13.65
CA SER A 167 13.74 2.19 -12.95
C SER A 167 13.58 2.32 -11.43
N GLU A 168 13.77 3.52 -10.87
CA GLU A 168 13.54 3.77 -9.44
C GLU A 168 12.09 3.46 -9.07
N THR A 169 11.13 3.87 -9.91
CA THR A 169 9.70 3.58 -9.72
C THR A 169 9.45 2.08 -9.71
N PHE A 170 10.00 1.35 -10.70
CA PHE A 170 9.83 -0.11 -10.80
C PHE A 170 10.31 -0.82 -9.52
N TRP A 171 11.52 -0.51 -9.04
CA TRP A 171 12.08 -1.20 -7.89
C TRP A 171 11.41 -0.81 -6.56
N CYS A 172 10.97 0.44 -6.42
CA CYS A 172 10.11 0.84 -5.30
C CYS A 172 8.77 0.09 -5.31
N PHE A 173 8.19 -0.10 -6.50
CA PHE A 173 6.96 -0.86 -6.68
C PHE A 173 7.17 -2.36 -6.39
N VAL A 174 8.29 -2.96 -6.82
CA VAL A 174 8.67 -4.34 -6.49
C VAL A 174 8.71 -4.54 -4.97
N ALA A 175 9.46 -3.71 -4.25
CA ALA A 175 9.58 -3.82 -2.79
C ALA A 175 8.24 -3.58 -2.06
N LEU A 176 7.34 -2.76 -2.62
CA LEU A 176 5.97 -2.65 -2.12
C LEU A 176 5.17 -3.95 -2.36
N MET A 177 5.30 -4.55 -3.54
CA MET A 177 4.59 -5.78 -3.90
C MET A 177 5.13 -7.02 -3.20
N GLU A 178 6.35 -7.03 -2.67
CA GLU A 178 6.81 -8.10 -1.78
C GLU A 178 5.94 -8.21 -0.52
N ARG A 179 5.44 -7.07 -0.03
CA ARG A 179 4.57 -6.97 1.15
C ARG A 179 3.09 -7.12 0.81
N LEU A 180 2.65 -6.50 -0.28
CA LEU A 180 1.23 -6.41 -0.66
C LEU A 180 0.80 -7.41 -1.74
N GLY A 181 1.75 -8.07 -2.40
CA GLY A 181 1.52 -9.07 -3.45
C GLY A 181 0.53 -10.17 -3.06
N PRO A 182 0.55 -10.71 -1.81
CA PRO A 182 -0.43 -11.71 -1.39
C PRO A 182 -1.89 -11.25 -1.47
N ASN A 183 -2.17 -9.94 -1.45
CA ASN A 183 -3.53 -9.40 -1.63
C ASN A 183 -4.05 -9.58 -3.06
N PHE A 184 -3.14 -9.75 -4.02
CA PHE A 184 -3.42 -9.87 -5.45
C PHE A 184 -3.34 -11.32 -5.94
N ASN A 185 -3.00 -12.28 -5.05
CA ASN A 185 -2.99 -13.69 -5.39
C ASN A 185 -4.38 -14.18 -5.82
N ARG A 186 -4.40 -15.16 -6.71
CA ARG A 186 -5.65 -15.73 -7.27
C ARG A 186 -6.55 -16.37 -6.22
N ASP A 187 -5.97 -16.91 -5.15
CA ASP A 187 -6.69 -17.51 -4.02
C ASP A 187 -7.26 -16.47 -3.05
N GLN A 188 -6.88 -15.19 -3.20
CA GLN A 188 -7.28 -14.08 -2.34
C GLN A 188 -6.98 -14.30 -0.84
N ASN A 189 -6.05 -15.18 -0.49
CA ASN A 189 -5.77 -15.52 0.91
C ASN A 189 -5.27 -14.31 1.72
N GLY A 190 -4.49 -13.41 1.10
CA GLY A 190 -4.06 -12.15 1.73
C GLY A 190 -5.22 -11.21 2.05
N MET A 191 -6.26 -11.18 1.21
CA MET A 191 -7.45 -10.36 1.46
C MET A 191 -8.34 -10.97 2.55
N HIS A 192 -8.57 -12.29 2.49
CA HIS A 192 -9.40 -12.98 3.49
C HIS A 192 -8.80 -12.88 4.90
N SER A 193 -7.47 -13.05 5.04
CA SER A 193 -6.78 -12.92 6.33
C SER A 193 -6.90 -11.52 6.93
N GLN A 194 -6.74 -10.47 6.12
CA GLN A 194 -6.90 -9.08 6.58
C GLN A 194 -8.35 -8.73 6.93
N LEU A 195 -9.34 -9.18 6.15
CA LEU A 195 -10.76 -8.93 6.47
C LEU A 195 -11.19 -9.70 7.72
N PHE A 196 -10.66 -10.91 7.93
CA PHE A 196 -10.83 -11.64 9.18
C PHE A 196 -10.20 -10.89 10.36
N ALA A 197 -8.96 -10.42 10.23
CA ALA A 197 -8.31 -9.62 11.26
C ALA A 197 -9.08 -8.32 11.56
N LEU A 198 -9.60 -7.64 10.53
CA LEU A 198 -10.47 -6.47 10.69
C LEU A 198 -11.74 -6.81 11.49
N SER A 199 -12.39 -7.92 11.18
CA SER A 199 -13.56 -8.40 11.94
C SER A 199 -13.25 -8.57 13.42
N LYS A 200 -12.08 -9.15 13.75
CA LYS A 200 -11.59 -9.33 15.13
C LYS A 200 -11.23 -8.03 15.81
N LEU A 201 -10.60 -7.10 15.11
CA LEU A 201 -10.31 -5.77 15.65
C LEU A 201 -11.60 -4.98 15.94
N VAL A 202 -12.62 -5.08 15.08
CA VAL A 202 -13.94 -4.46 15.35
C VAL A 202 -14.64 -5.15 16.51
N GLU A 203 -14.56 -6.48 16.63
CA GLU A 203 -15.07 -7.22 17.81
C GLU A 203 -14.46 -6.69 19.12
N LEU A 204 -13.14 -6.48 19.12
CA LEU A 204 -12.38 -5.97 20.26
C LEU A 204 -12.70 -4.50 20.58
N LEU A 205 -12.76 -3.64 19.57
CA LEU A 205 -12.77 -2.17 19.73
C LEU A 205 -14.17 -1.54 19.60
N ASP A 206 -15.14 -2.26 19.06
CA ASP A 206 -16.53 -1.84 18.89
C ASP A 206 -17.50 -3.04 18.84
N SER A 207 -17.62 -3.75 19.96
CA SER A 207 -18.51 -4.92 20.10
C SER A 207 -19.97 -4.65 19.68
N PRO A 208 -20.60 -3.49 19.96
CA PRO A 208 -21.93 -3.18 19.44
C PRO A 208 -22.01 -3.24 17.91
N LEU A 209 -21.05 -2.63 17.21
CA LEU A 209 -21.00 -2.67 15.75
C LEU A 209 -20.75 -4.08 15.21
N HIS A 210 -19.82 -4.82 15.82
CA HIS A 210 -19.56 -6.22 15.44
C HIS A 210 -20.81 -7.09 15.58
N ASN A 211 -21.53 -6.97 16.70
CA ASN A 211 -22.77 -7.73 16.93
C ASN A 211 -23.87 -7.35 15.93
N TYR A 212 -23.95 -6.07 15.55
CA TYR A 212 -24.85 -5.63 14.50
C TYR A 212 -24.51 -6.28 13.15
N PHE A 213 -23.23 -6.29 12.74
CA PHE A 213 -22.82 -6.98 11.51
C PHE A 213 -23.07 -8.49 11.56
N LYS A 214 -22.92 -9.12 12.72
CA LYS A 214 -23.27 -10.54 12.91
C LYS A 214 -24.76 -10.82 12.70
N GLN A 215 -25.64 -9.95 13.17
CA GLN A 215 -27.08 -10.11 13.03
C GLN A 215 -27.56 -9.86 11.59
N ASN A 216 -26.83 -9.07 10.82
CA ASN A 216 -27.18 -8.65 9.46
C ASN A 216 -26.31 -9.31 8.36
N ASP A 217 -25.68 -10.45 8.65
CA ASP A 217 -24.84 -11.22 7.71
C ASP A 217 -23.72 -10.41 7.02
N CYS A 218 -23.12 -9.47 7.76
CA CYS A 218 -22.09 -8.54 7.29
C CYS A 218 -20.67 -8.87 7.80
N LEU A 219 -20.45 -10.07 8.38
CA LEU A 219 -19.17 -10.46 8.98
C LEU A 219 -18.06 -10.80 7.98
N ASN A 220 -18.34 -10.81 6.68
CA ASN A 220 -17.31 -10.95 5.65
C ASN A 220 -16.54 -9.65 5.39
N TYR A 221 -17.06 -8.49 5.81
CA TYR A 221 -16.46 -7.17 5.61
C TYR A 221 -16.11 -6.83 4.15
N PHE A 222 -16.78 -7.44 3.16
CA PHE A 222 -16.49 -7.17 1.75
C PHE A 222 -16.76 -5.71 1.33
N PHE A 223 -17.57 -4.97 2.09
CA PHE A 223 -17.70 -3.51 1.94
C PHE A 223 -16.39 -2.74 2.22
N CYS A 224 -15.45 -3.31 2.97
CA CYS A 224 -14.10 -2.77 3.18
C CYS A 224 -13.05 -3.35 2.22
N PHE A 225 -13.42 -4.22 1.27
CA PHE A 225 -12.44 -4.90 0.39
C PHE A 225 -11.57 -3.90 -0.38
N ARG A 226 -12.17 -2.85 -0.94
CA ARG A 226 -11.45 -1.80 -1.67
C ARG A 226 -10.49 -1.02 -0.77
N TRP A 227 -10.87 -0.75 0.48
CA TRP A 227 -10.02 -0.04 1.43
C TRP A 227 -8.73 -0.81 1.70
N VAL A 228 -8.84 -2.11 1.93
CA VAL A 228 -7.71 -2.98 2.25
C VAL A 228 -6.85 -3.25 1.02
N LEU A 229 -7.47 -3.58 -0.13
CA LEU A 229 -6.73 -3.96 -1.34
C LEU A 229 -5.79 -2.87 -1.82
N ILE A 230 -6.27 -1.62 -1.87
CA ILE A 230 -5.54 -0.47 -2.42
C ILE A 230 -5.25 0.62 -1.39
N GLN A 231 -5.20 0.23 -0.10
CA GLN A 231 -4.87 1.10 1.04
C GLN A 231 -5.53 2.48 0.92
N PHE A 232 -6.84 2.48 0.75
CA PHE A 232 -7.71 3.67 0.67
C PHE A 232 -7.44 4.65 -0.48
N LYS A 233 -6.68 4.28 -1.52
CA LYS A 233 -6.38 5.15 -2.68
C LYS A 233 -7.61 5.80 -3.33
N ARG A 234 -8.77 5.13 -3.25
CA ARG A 234 -10.04 5.61 -3.83
C ARG A 234 -10.89 6.43 -2.86
N GLU A 235 -10.46 6.55 -1.60
CA GLU A 235 -11.22 7.27 -0.57
C GLU A 235 -10.64 8.66 -0.29
N PHE A 236 -9.40 8.90 -0.72
CA PHE A 236 -8.67 10.13 -0.49
C PHE A 236 -8.19 10.76 -1.80
N GLU A 237 -8.08 12.09 -1.80
CA GLU A 237 -7.39 12.84 -2.84
C GLU A 237 -5.90 12.44 -2.90
N TYR A 238 -5.25 12.81 -4.00
CA TYR A 238 -3.88 12.36 -4.32
C TYR A 238 -2.86 12.71 -3.23
N GLU A 239 -2.87 13.95 -2.73
CA GLU A 239 -1.97 14.41 -1.67
C GLU A 239 -2.24 13.70 -0.33
N LYS A 240 -3.53 13.54 0.03
CA LYS A 240 -3.94 12.82 1.25
C LYS A 240 -3.57 11.35 1.19
N THR A 241 -3.68 10.72 0.01
CA THR A 241 -3.22 9.35 -0.21
C THR A 241 -1.73 9.22 0.09
N MET A 242 -0.89 10.11 -0.46
CA MET A 242 0.56 10.10 -0.21
C MET A 242 0.88 10.24 1.29
N CYS A 243 0.21 11.18 1.98
CA CYS A 243 0.36 11.36 3.43
C CYS A 243 -0.08 10.13 4.24
N LEU A 244 -1.18 9.47 3.86
CA LEU A 244 -1.62 8.23 4.49
C LEU A 244 -0.57 7.14 4.31
N TRP A 245 -0.11 6.92 3.08
CA TRP A 245 0.86 5.89 2.77
C TRP A 245 2.21 6.12 3.44
N GLU A 246 2.67 7.36 3.53
CA GLU A 246 3.84 7.71 4.34
C GLU A 246 3.69 7.23 5.78
N ALA A 247 2.53 7.46 6.41
CA ALA A 247 2.26 6.98 7.76
C ALA A 247 2.22 5.45 7.84
N LEU A 248 1.56 4.77 6.90
CA LEU A 248 1.49 3.31 6.84
C LEU A 248 2.86 2.67 6.64
N TRP A 249 3.66 3.16 5.71
CA TRP A 249 4.97 2.60 5.35
C TRP A 249 6.05 2.84 6.41
N THR A 250 5.79 3.70 7.40
CA THR A 250 6.68 3.82 8.57
C THR A 250 6.68 2.56 9.43
N HIS A 251 5.60 1.76 9.38
CA HIS A 251 5.38 0.64 10.30
C HIS A 251 5.57 1.04 11.77
N TYR A 252 5.33 2.31 12.09
CA TYR A 252 5.39 2.82 13.45
C TYR A 252 4.08 2.47 14.17
N LEU A 253 4.19 1.96 15.40
CA LEU A 253 3.13 1.34 16.22
C LEU A 253 2.68 -0.05 15.74
N SER A 254 2.36 -0.20 14.45
CA SER A 254 1.92 -1.48 13.88
C SER A 254 2.17 -1.51 12.38
N GLU A 255 2.54 -2.68 11.86
CA GLU A 255 2.59 -2.94 10.41
C GLU A 255 1.19 -2.96 9.78
N HIS A 256 0.15 -3.20 10.59
CA HIS A 256 -1.24 -3.33 10.16
C HIS A 256 -2.09 -2.10 10.48
N LEU A 257 -1.46 -0.93 10.55
CA LEU A 257 -2.14 0.33 10.87
C LEU A 257 -3.34 0.63 9.95
N HIS A 258 -3.31 0.17 8.70
CA HIS A 258 -4.43 0.30 7.74
C HIS A 258 -5.72 -0.41 8.21
N LEU A 259 -5.60 -1.48 9.01
CA LEU A 259 -6.75 -2.12 9.64
C LEU A 259 -7.33 -1.22 10.73
N TYR A 260 -6.49 -0.58 11.54
CA TYR A 260 -6.95 0.40 12.54
C TYR A 260 -7.55 1.66 11.91
N VAL A 261 -7.06 2.09 10.75
CA VAL A 261 -7.72 3.14 9.93
C VAL A 261 -9.13 2.69 9.53
N SER A 262 -9.29 1.42 9.12
CA SER A 262 -10.62 0.86 8.80
C SER A 262 -11.54 0.87 10.01
N VAL A 263 -11.06 0.43 11.19
CA VAL A 263 -11.82 0.45 12.44
C VAL A 263 -12.21 1.87 12.83
N ALA A 264 -11.30 2.84 12.72
CA ALA A 264 -11.57 4.25 13.04
C ALA A 264 -12.72 4.82 12.19
N ILE A 265 -12.72 4.56 10.88
CA ILE A 265 -13.78 5.01 9.98
C ILE A 265 -15.12 4.33 10.33
N LEU A 266 -15.12 3.00 10.51
CA LEU A 266 -16.33 2.26 10.87
C LEU A 266 -16.92 2.72 12.20
N LYS A 267 -16.06 2.87 13.23
CA LYS A 267 -16.43 3.32 14.57
C LYS A 267 -17.07 4.71 14.54
N ARG A 268 -16.52 5.63 13.75
CA ARG A 268 -17.06 6.98 13.57
C ARG A 268 -18.49 6.98 13.02
N HIS A 269 -18.81 6.03 12.16
CA HIS A 269 -20.12 5.91 11.54
C HIS A 269 -21.04 4.87 12.21
N CYS A 270 -20.61 4.23 13.29
CA CYS A 270 -21.33 3.17 14.00
C CYS A 270 -22.79 3.55 14.32
N ASN A 271 -23.03 4.72 14.92
CA ASN A 271 -24.39 5.17 15.26
C ASN A 271 -25.29 5.32 14.04
N LYS A 272 -24.74 5.76 12.90
CA LYS A 272 -25.51 5.92 11.65
C LYS A 272 -25.81 4.56 11.03
N ILE A 273 -24.81 3.68 10.95
CA ILE A 273 -24.95 2.32 10.41
C ILE A 273 -26.04 1.55 11.16
N ILE A 274 -26.00 1.56 12.49
CA ILE A 274 -26.97 0.86 13.34
C ILE A 274 -28.33 1.58 13.32
N GLY A 275 -28.34 2.90 13.46
CA GLY A 275 -29.57 3.69 13.55
C GLY A 275 -30.39 3.72 12.26
N GLU A 276 -29.75 3.57 11.10
CA GLU A 276 -30.43 3.45 9.80
C GLU A 276 -30.69 2.00 9.40
N GLU A 277 -30.38 1.03 10.27
CA GLU A 277 -30.60 -0.40 10.04
C GLU A 277 -30.01 -0.88 8.69
N MET A 278 -28.79 -0.42 8.36
CA MET A 278 -28.14 -0.75 7.10
C MET A 278 -27.86 -2.26 6.98
N ASP A 279 -28.39 -2.87 5.93
CA ASP A 279 -28.00 -4.20 5.45
C ASP A 279 -26.71 -4.14 4.62
N PHE A 280 -26.26 -5.27 4.06
CA PHE A 280 -25.00 -5.33 3.33
C PHE A 280 -24.96 -4.37 2.12
N ASP A 281 -26.02 -4.33 1.31
CA ASP A 281 -26.06 -3.51 0.10
C ASP A 281 -26.11 -2.01 0.44
N THR A 282 -26.90 -1.65 1.44
CA THR A 282 -26.98 -0.27 1.93
C THR A 282 -25.67 0.18 2.57
N LEU A 283 -25.03 -0.70 3.35
CA LEU A 283 -23.73 -0.45 3.95
C LEU A 283 -22.64 -0.30 2.88
N LEU A 284 -22.59 -1.18 1.89
CA LEU A 284 -21.64 -1.08 0.77
C LEU A 284 -21.81 0.25 0.02
N LYS A 285 -23.06 0.66 -0.25
CA LYS A 285 -23.35 1.94 -0.88
C LYS A 285 -22.88 3.11 0.00
N PHE A 286 -23.24 3.10 1.28
CA PHE A 286 -22.83 4.12 2.23
C PHE A 286 -21.30 4.26 2.31
N ILE A 287 -20.59 3.14 2.43
CA ILE A 287 -19.12 3.09 2.47
C ILE A 287 -18.51 3.65 1.19
N ASN A 288 -19.08 3.34 0.02
CA ASN A 288 -18.62 3.92 -1.24
C ASN A 288 -18.84 5.44 -1.33
N GLU A 289 -19.93 5.95 -0.76
CA GLU A 289 -20.27 7.37 -0.72
C GLU A 289 -19.38 8.17 0.25
N LEU A 290 -18.64 7.51 1.16
CA LEU A 290 -17.64 8.17 2.01
C LEU A 290 -16.41 8.65 1.23
N SER A 291 -16.20 8.18 0.00
CA SER A 291 -15.07 8.59 -0.84
C SER A 291 -14.99 10.12 -0.95
N GLY A 292 -13.80 10.67 -0.65
CA GLY A 292 -13.55 12.12 -0.64
C GLY A 292 -14.09 12.87 0.58
N GLN A 293 -14.86 12.21 1.45
CA GLN A 293 -15.49 12.83 2.63
C GLN A 293 -14.76 12.50 3.94
N ILE A 294 -13.82 11.56 3.91
CA ILE A 294 -13.06 11.13 5.09
C ILE A 294 -11.99 12.18 5.44
N ASP A 295 -12.04 12.67 6.68
CA ASP A 295 -10.98 13.52 7.23
C ASP A 295 -9.77 12.68 7.66
N LEU A 296 -8.67 12.81 6.93
CA LEU A 296 -7.47 11.99 7.12
C LEU A 296 -6.85 12.17 8.50
N ASP A 297 -6.67 13.41 8.94
CA ASP A 297 -5.93 13.71 10.17
C ASP A 297 -6.65 13.19 11.41
N SER A 298 -7.96 13.43 11.53
CA SER A 298 -8.73 12.86 12.64
C SER A 298 -8.82 11.35 12.57
N THR A 299 -8.88 10.76 11.37
CA THR A 299 -8.88 9.30 11.19
C THR A 299 -7.57 8.68 11.64
N LEU A 300 -6.43 9.25 11.26
CA LEU A 300 -5.11 8.76 11.70
C LEU A 300 -4.92 8.87 13.21
N ARG A 301 -5.40 9.97 13.82
CA ARG A 301 -5.36 10.14 15.29
C ARG A 301 -6.22 9.12 16.03
N GLU A 302 -7.39 8.81 15.48
CA GLU A 302 -8.28 7.80 16.02
C GLU A 302 -7.68 6.38 15.83
N ALA A 303 -7.11 6.09 14.66
CA ALA A 303 -6.39 4.84 14.41
C ALA A 303 -5.18 4.65 15.34
N GLU A 304 -4.39 5.70 15.58
CA GLU A 304 -3.31 5.70 16.58
C GLU A 304 -3.84 5.33 17.97
N ALA A 305 -4.89 6.03 18.42
CA ALA A 305 -5.49 5.80 19.72
C ALA A 305 -6.03 4.37 19.88
N LEU A 306 -6.71 3.87 18.85
CA LEU A 306 -7.24 2.51 18.81
C LEU A 306 -6.12 1.46 18.84
N CYS A 307 -5.05 1.66 18.07
CA CYS A 307 -3.88 0.78 18.06
C CYS A 307 -3.20 0.71 19.44
N ILE A 308 -2.98 1.86 20.09
CA ILE A 308 -2.39 1.92 21.43
C ILE A 308 -3.32 1.28 22.47
N CYS A 309 -4.63 1.52 22.37
CA CYS A 309 -5.63 0.96 23.28
C CYS A 309 -5.72 -0.56 23.16
N ALA A 310 -5.67 -1.08 21.94
CA ALA A 310 -5.72 -2.52 21.67
C ALA A 310 -4.49 -3.25 22.21
N GLY A 311 -3.30 -2.65 22.07
CA GLY A 311 -2.03 -3.23 22.54
C GLY A 311 -1.83 -4.66 22.05
N GLU A 312 -1.32 -5.53 22.93
CA GLU A 312 -1.09 -6.95 22.64
C GLU A 312 -2.37 -7.71 22.25
N ASN A 313 -3.55 -7.30 22.74
CA ASN A 313 -4.82 -7.92 22.34
C ASN A 313 -5.18 -7.60 20.88
N GLY A 314 -4.79 -6.41 20.40
CA GLY A 314 -4.94 -6.02 19.00
C GLY A 314 -4.01 -6.81 18.09
N GLU A 315 -2.76 -6.98 18.50
CA GLU A 315 -1.79 -7.84 17.79
C GLU A 315 -2.29 -9.30 17.72
N ALA A 316 -2.85 -9.82 18.81
CA ALA A 316 -3.43 -11.17 18.85
C ALA A 316 -4.65 -11.36 17.93
N CYS A 317 -5.30 -10.28 17.46
CA CYS A 317 -6.38 -10.35 16.47
C CYS A 317 -5.87 -10.59 15.05
N ILE A 318 -4.57 -10.39 14.78
CA ILE A 318 -3.99 -10.41 13.45
C ILE A 318 -3.19 -11.71 13.27
N PRO A 319 -3.65 -12.65 12.43
CA PRO A 319 -2.91 -13.90 12.20
C PRO A 319 -1.50 -13.64 11.67
N PRO A 320 -0.48 -14.38 12.13
CA PRO A 320 0.88 -14.29 11.58
C PRO A 320 0.90 -14.49 10.06
N GLY A 321 1.72 -13.71 9.35
CA GLY A 321 1.80 -13.73 7.88
C GLY A 321 0.66 -12.98 7.17
N THR A 322 -0.22 -12.30 7.91
CA THR A 322 -1.23 -11.41 7.33
C THR A 322 -0.55 -10.18 6.71
N PRO A 323 -0.79 -9.85 5.42
CA PRO A 323 -0.18 -8.69 4.78
C PRO A 323 -0.46 -7.37 5.54
N PRO A 324 0.48 -6.42 5.56
CA PRO A 324 1.71 -6.33 4.75
C PRO A 324 2.93 -7.06 5.34
N SER A 325 2.78 -7.80 6.45
CA SER A 325 3.88 -8.60 6.98
C SER A 325 4.35 -9.61 5.93
N LEU A 326 5.65 -9.87 5.89
CA LEU A 326 6.21 -10.83 4.95
C LEU A 326 5.59 -12.21 5.19
N PRO A 327 5.39 -13.02 4.12
CA PRO A 327 4.94 -14.40 4.28
C PRO A 327 5.88 -15.15 5.22
N ILE A 328 5.31 -15.99 6.10
CA ILE A 328 6.12 -16.91 6.90
C ILE A 328 6.70 -17.93 5.93
N GLU A 329 8.01 -17.94 5.78
CA GLU A 329 8.72 -19.05 5.13
C GLU A 329 8.43 -20.31 5.95
N THR A 330 7.44 -21.10 5.54
CA THR A 330 7.35 -22.49 5.97
C THR A 330 8.50 -23.21 5.26
N ASP A 331 9.48 -23.65 6.04
CA ASP A 331 10.71 -24.32 5.62
C ASP A 331 10.65 -25.01 4.24
N LEU A 332 11.67 -24.69 3.44
CA LEU A 332 12.12 -25.39 2.25
C LEU A 332 11.87 -26.91 2.31
N LEU A 333 10.76 -27.38 1.72
CA LEU A 333 10.61 -28.77 1.30
C LEU A 333 11.38 -28.97 -0.02
N TYR A 334 12.70 -28.86 0.04
CA TYR A 334 13.55 -29.65 -0.84
C TYR A 334 13.76 -30.99 -0.14
N PRO A 335 13.26 -32.13 -0.65
CA PRO A 335 13.84 -33.39 -0.26
C PRO A 335 15.30 -33.36 -0.73
N GLN A 336 16.23 -33.33 0.22
CA GLN A 336 17.58 -33.83 -0.03
C GLN A 336 17.40 -35.24 -0.62
N GLN A 337 17.67 -35.38 -1.91
CA GLN A 337 17.91 -36.70 -2.48
C GLN A 337 19.32 -37.09 -2.05
N ASP A 338 19.38 -37.87 -0.97
CA ASP A 338 20.44 -38.83 -0.74
C ASP A 338 20.31 -39.93 -1.81
N ASP A 339 21.25 -39.95 -2.76
CA ASP A 339 22.07 -41.10 -3.19
C ASP A 339 22.86 -40.78 -4.47
#